data_AF-A0A946DNP4-F1
#
_entry.id   AF-A0A946DNP4-F1
#
_cell.length_a   1.000
_cell.length_b   1.000
_cell.length_c   1.000
_cell.angle_alpha   90.00
_cell.angle_beta   90.00
_cell.angle_gamma   90.00
#
_symmetry.space_group_name_H-M   'P 1'
#
loop_
_entity.id
_entity.type
_entity.pdbx_description
1 polymer ?
#
loop_
_entity_poly.entity_id
_entity_poly.type
_entity_poly.pdbx_seq_one_letter_code
_entity_poly.pdbx_strand_id
1 'polypeptide(L)'
;MSGIIGHTMYAILAGKAAEQRKLPISRIIHQHYASYLAGAYLGCDIQTLPEAICIDTGKEVGYGTAPLEKSPLTGGPVKPWKLQFEEQSYTPRDIHRLFYGRSHLVFGWQVADRKLAVPWDHLADYLSLAVRDAFDFFGPGERKLAYMFGWMAHIVGDSLIKSVQPGITLDLLDGKYTSANRPIQDLVSFHEIGRKEFGLNWKNQLADLAETPVEPIQAHYMRAAQPRGGLAAHFPDGWQPQRQRLLLHVLAENRRYQQIRNPRLLKQLALRKNKTGWQCDEELSRRAGGLSYREMLELADKANFRHALWQMGEAIARVFEQVIERQPQLQELPKPAGPTWKEITARWKAD
;
A
#
# COMPACT_ATOMS: atom_id res chain seq x y z
N MET A 1 4.83 7.01 8.19
CA MET A 1 4.45 6.54 6.84
C MET A 1 4.81 5.07 6.74
N SER A 2 3.81 4.17 6.73
CA SER A 2 4.00 2.73 6.59
C SER A 2 4.54 2.48 5.18
N GLY A 3 5.51 1.59 5.05
CA GLY A 3 6.16 1.34 3.76
C GLY A 3 5.44 0.28 2.94
N ILE A 4 5.86 0.13 1.68
CA ILE A 4 5.39 -0.94 0.79
C ILE A 4 5.45 -2.34 1.43
N ILE A 5 6.43 -2.62 2.30
CA ILE A 5 6.54 -3.90 2.99
C ILE A 5 5.38 -4.10 3.97
N GLY A 6 5.09 -3.09 4.80
CA GLY A 6 3.98 -3.13 5.74
C GLY A 6 2.63 -3.33 5.04
N HIS A 7 2.31 -2.46 4.07
CA HIS A 7 1.02 -2.55 3.37
C HIS A 7 0.86 -3.86 2.58
N THR A 8 1.92 -4.33 1.92
CA THR A 8 1.91 -5.63 1.25
C THR A 8 1.69 -6.75 2.26
N MET A 9 2.34 -6.71 3.44
CA MET A 9 2.15 -7.71 4.50
C MET A 9 0.72 -7.70 5.06
N TYR A 10 0.12 -6.53 5.28
CA TYR A 10 -1.27 -6.42 5.74
C TYR A 10 -2.22 -7.10 4.76
N ALA A 11 -2.02 -6.86 3.46
CA ALA A 11 -2.80 -7.47 2.39
C ALA A 11 -2.57 -8.99 2.31
N ILE A 12 -1.31 -9.47 2.38
CA ILE A 12 -1.01 -10.90 2.41
C ILE A 12 -1.80 -11.60 3.54
N LEU A 13 -1.76 -11.04 4.74
CA LEU A 13 -2.45 -11.59 5.91
C LEU A 13 -3.98 -11.54 5.74
N ALA A 14 -4.52 -10.46 5.20
CA ALA A 14 -5.95 -10.34 4.91
C ALA A 14 -6.43 -11.36 3.86
N GLY A 15 -5.63 -11.61 2.80
CA GLY A 15 -5.93 -12.65 1.81
C GLY A 15 -5.97 -14.05 2.44
N LYS A 16 -5.03 -14.35 3.35
CA LYS A 16 -5.02 -15.61 4.11
C LYS A 16 -6.22 -15.74 5.05
N ALA A 17 -6.59 -14.66 5.75
CA ALA A 17 -7.78 -14.64 6.59
C ALA A 17 -9.07 -14.83 5.76
N ALA A 18 -9.18 -14.17 4.60
CA ALA A 18 -10.28 -14.36 3.67
C ALA A 18 -10.39 -15.81 3.16
N GLU A 19 -9.25 -16.46 2.87
CA GLU A 19 -9.19 -17.88 2.51
C GLU A 19 -9.69 -18.78 3.65
N GLN A 20 -9.20 -18.56 4.87
CA GLN A 20 -9.61 -19.33 6.06
C GLN A 20 -11.12 -19.21 6.33
N ARG A 21 -11.68 -18.02 6.11
CA ARG A 21 -13.11 -17.75 6.25
C ARG A 21 -13.94 -18.16 5.03
N LYS A 22 -13.30 -18.73 4.01
CA LYS A 22 -13.94 -19.19 2.76
C LYS A 22 -14.72 -18.08 2.05
N LEU A 23 -14.23 -16.85 2.10
CA LEU A 23 -14.86 -15.73 1.40
C LEU A 23 -14.80 -15.99 -0.12
N PRO A 24 -15.87 -15.65 -0.87
CA PRO A 24 -15.94 -15.94 -2.32
C PRO A 24 -14.86 -15.21 -3.14
N ILE A 25 -14.31 -14.13 -2.59
CA ILE A 25 -13.30 -13.29 -3.23
C ILE A 25 -11.87 -13.84 -3.13
N SER A 26 -11.62 -14.86 -2.30
CA SER A 26 -10.28 -15.42 -2.09
C SER A 26 -9.68 -16.00 -3.37
N ARG A 27 -10.50 -16.65 -4.22
CA ARG A 27 -10.06 -17.14 -5.54
C ARG A 27 -9.55 -16.00 -6.42
N ILE A 28 -10.30 -14.91 -6.51
CA ILE A 28 -9.96 -13.75 -7.33
C ILE A 28 -8.68 -13.09 -6.83
N ILE A 29 -8.54 -12.93 -5.50
CA ILE A 29 -7.31 -12.42 -4.88
C ILE A 29 -6.12 -13.28 -5.31
N HIS A 30 -6.21 -14.61 -5.16
CA HIS A 30 -5.11 -15.52 -5.48
C HIS A 30 -4.77 -15.57 -6.97
N GLN A 31 -5.79 -15.56 -7.84
CA GLN A 31 -5.59 -15.57 -9.29
C GLN A 31 -4.97 -14.27 -9.81
N HIS A 32 -5.32 -13.14 -9.21
CA HIS A 32 -4.86 -11.81 -9.60
C HIS A 32 -4.00 -11.15 -8.52
N TYR A 33 -3.13 -11.95 -7.90
CA TYR A 33 -2.40 -11.55 -6.70
C TYR A 33 -1.52 -10.30 -6.87
N ALA A 34 -0.84 -10.17 -8.01
CA ALA A 34 -0.07 -8.96 -8.32
C ALA A 34 -0.96 -7.70 -8.34
N SER A 35 -2.19 -7.82 -8.85
CA SER A 35 -3.17 -6.73 -8.85
C SER A 35 -3.73 -6.43 -7.47
N TYR A 36 -4.01 -7.46 -6.68
CA TYR A 36 -4.36 -7.30 -5.27
C TYR A 36 -3.27 -6.55 -4.49
N LEU A 37 -2.01 -6.96 -4.61
CA LEU A 37 -0.91 -6.28 -3.91
C LEU A 37 -0.65 -4.87 -4.46
N ALA A 38 -0.81 -4.65 -5.77
CA ALA A 38 -0.74 -3.32 -6.37
C ALA A 38 -1.82 -2.40 -5.81
N GLY A 39 -3.05 -2.87 -5.67
CA GLY A 39 -4.11 -2.14 -4.98
C GLY A 39 -3.75 -1.80 -3.54
N ALA A 40 -3.14 -2.74 -2.82
CA ALA A 40 -2.74 -2.57 -1.42
C ALA A 40 -1.63 -1.54 -1.18
N TYR A 41 -0.88 -1.14 -2.22
CA TYR A 41 0.12 -0.09 -2.08
C TYR A 41 -0.09 1.04 -3.09
N LEU A 42 0.07 0.77 -4.38
CA LEU A 42 -0.08 1.76 -5.47
C LEU A 42 -1.54 2.16 -5.73
N GLY A 43 -2.52 1.46 -5.13
CA GLY A 43 -3.92 1.87 -5.10
C GLY A 43 -4.21 3.08 -4.21
N CYS A 44 -3.31 3.38 -3.26
CA CYS A 44 -3.48 4.47 -2.27
C CYS A 44 -2.27 5.41 -2.15
N ASP A 45 -1.05 4.90 -2.22
CA ASP A 45 0.16 5.68 -1.93
C ASP A 45 0.58 6.52 -3.15
N ILE A 46 -0.22 7.55 -3.42
CA ILE A 46 -0.08 8.52 -4.51
C ILE A 46 1.24 9.30 -4.47
N GLN A 47 1.95 9.20 -3.34
CA GLN A 47 3.22 9.86 -3.11
C GLN A 47 4.43 9.01 -3.52
N THR A 48 4.22 7.91 -4.23
CA THR A 48 5.31 7.09 -4.79
C THR A 48 6.02 7.83 -5.93
N LEU A 49 6.66 8.96 -5.63
CA LEU A 49 7.32 9.86 -6.56
C LEU A 49 8.73 10.14 -6.05
N PRO A 50 9.69 10.49 -6.91
CA PRO A 50 10.95 11.03 -6.43
C PRO A 50 10.72 12.39 -5.77
N GLU A 51 11.46 12.65 -4.71
CA GLU A 51 11.49 13.99 -4.11
C GLU A 51 12.51 14.87 -4.86
N ALA A 52 13.62 14.28 -5.30
CA ALA A 52 14.73 15.04 -5.83
C ALA A 52 15.50 14.28 -6.92
N ILE A 53 16.39 15.00 -7.59
CA ILE A 53 17.37 14.47 -8.55
C ILE A 53 18.76 14.70 -7.96
N CYS A 54 19.56 13.64 -7.86
CA CYS A 54 20.98 13.75 -7.52
C CYS A 54 21.72 14.46 -8.65
N ILE A 55 22.37 15.58 -8.34
CA ILE A 55 23.04 16.41 -9.36
C ILE A 55 24.19 15.64 -10.01
N ASP A 56 24.98 14.92 -9.21
CA ASP A 56 26.18 14.22 -9.68
C ASP A 56 25.87 13.08 -10.66
N THR A 57 24.70 12.44 -10.53
CA THR A 57 24.35 11.22 -11.29
C THR A 57 23.18 11.42 -12.26
N GLY A 58 22.45 12.53 -12.15
CA GLY A 58 21.18 12.76 -12.84
C GLY A 58 20.05 11.81 -12.39
N LYS A 59 20.27 10.94 -11.39
CA LYS A 59 19.30 9.93 -10.96
C LYS A 59 18.29 10.51 -9.98
N GLU A 60 17.04 10.13 -10.18
CA GLU A 60 15.93 10.43 -9.28
C GLU A 60 16.08 9.68 -7.95
N VAL A 61 15.83 10.36 -6.83
CA VAL A 61 16.06 9.90 -5.45
C VAL A 61 15.00 10.46 -4.49
N GLY A 62 14.94 9.94 -3.27
CA GLY A 62 13.96 10.34 -2.25
C GLY A 62 12.64 9.59 -2.35
N TYR A 63 11.61 10.07 -1.66
CA TYR A 63 10.29 9.44 -1.69
C TYR A 63 9.19 10.42 -1.27
N GLY A 64 8.31 10.73 -2.20
CA GLY A 64 7.11 11.54 -1.94
C GLY A 64 7.48 12.90 -1.38
N THR A 65 6.91 13.26 -0.23
CA THR A 65 7.13 14.55 0.42
C THR A 65 8.20 14.52 1.52
N ALA A 66 8.97 13.42 1.62
CA ALA A 66 10.01 13.29 2.62
C ALA A 66 11.21 14.19 2.25
N PRO A 67 11.55 15.19 3.07
CA PRO A 67 12.65 16.11 2.76
C PRO A 67 13.95 15.35 2.49
N LEU A 68 14.70 15.81 1.49
CA LEU A 68 15.99 15.24 1.13
C LEU A 68 16.98 16.36 0.82
N GLU A 69 17.95 16.55 1.72
CA GLU A 69 18.98 17.60 1.57
C GLU A 69 20.20 17.13 0.77
N LYS A 70 20.50 15.83 0.82
CA LYS A 70 21.67 15.21 0.17
C LYS A 70 21.29 13.93 -0.55
N SER A 71 22.04 13.63 -1.60
CA SER A 71 21.85 12.43 -2.40
C SER A 71 22.16 11.18 -1.57
N PRO A 72 21.25 10.20 -1.46
CA PRO A 72 21.56 8.93 -0.82
C PRO A 72 22.52 8.06 -1.65
N LEU A 73 22.84 8.48 -2.89
CA LEU A 73 23.76 7.76 -3.77
C LEU A 73 25.21 8.23 -3.63
N THR A 74 25.42 9.53 -3.39
CA THR A 74 26.75 10.16 -3.44
C THR A 74 27.07 10.99 -2.20
N GLY A 75 26.08 11.33 -1.36
CA GLY A 75 26.21 12.33 -0.30
C GLY A 75 26.27 13.78 -0.81
N GLY A 76 26.28 13.98 -2.13
CA GLY A 76 26.34 15.29 -2.80
C GLY A 76 24.99 16.01 -2.88
N PRO A 77 24.95 17.16 -3.56
CA PRO A 77 23.76 17.99 -3.63
C PRO A 77 22.63 17.36 -4.47
N VAL A 78 21.41 17.78 -4.16
CA VAL A 78 20.20 17.40 -4.90
C VAL A 78 19.45 18.63 -5.37
N LYS A 79 18.68 18.49 -6.45
CA LYS A 79 17.69 19.50 -6.89
C LYS A 79 16.28 18.93 -6.80
N PRO A 80 15.25 19.75 -6.49
CA PRO A 80 13.88 19.27 -6.40
C PRO A 80 13.41 18.62 -7.71
N TRP A 81 12.72 17.49 -7.59
CA TRP A 81 12.04 16.86 -8.73
C TRP A 81 10.65 17.48 -8.91
N LYS A 82 10.17 17.54 -10.16
CA LYS A 82 8.82 17.98 -10.49
C LYS A 82 8.24 17.11 -11.59
N LEU A 83 6.95 16.80 -11.46
CA LEU A 83 6.15 16.20 -12.53
C LEU A 83 5.76 17.29 -13.52
N GLN A 84 6.05 17.09 -14.80
CA GLN A 84 5.54 17.93 -15.88
C GLN A 84 4.27 17.29 -16.43
N PHE A 85 3.17 18.03 -16.49
CA PHE A 85 1.93 17.57 -17.07
C PHE A 85 1.22 18.74 -17.75
N GLU A 86 1.00 18.60 -19.06
CA GLU A 86 0.55 19.70 -19.92
C GLU A 86 1.49 20.91 -19.76
N GLU A 87 0.96 22.12 -19.55
CA GLU A 87 1.76 23.35 -19.37
C GLU A 87 2.09 23.63 -17.90
N GLN A 88 1.86 22.65 -16.99
CA GLN A 88 2.00 22.83 -15.55
C GLN A 88 3.07 21.92 -14.95
N SER A 89 3.64 22.38 -13.85
CA SER A 89 4.68 21.67 -13.11
C SER A 89 4.25 21.47 -11.66
N TYR A 90 4.32 20.23 -11.18
CA TYR A 90 3.84 19.84 -9.86
C TYR A 90 4.97 19.26 -9.02
N THR A 91 5.11 19.74 -7.78
CA THR A 91 5.97 19.07 -6.80
C THR A 91 5.24 17.84 -6.22
N PRO A 92 5.94 16.88 -5.62
CA PRO A 92 5.30 15.79 -4.88
C PRO A 92 4.35 16.28 -3.78
N ARG A 93 4.62 17.46 -3.20
CA ARG A 93 3.77 18.10 -2.20
C ARG A 93 2.47 18.65 -2.79
N ASP A 94 2.51 19.15 -4.02
CA ASP A 94 1.31 19.57 -4.74
C ASP A 94 0.43 18.36 -5.06
N ILE A 95 1.03 17.28 -5.60
CA ILE A 95 0.31 16.03 -5.86
C ILE A 95 -0.32 15.46 -4.57
N HIS A 96 0.41 15.45 -3.47
CA HIS A 96 -0.11 15.03 -2.16
C HIS A 96 -1.34 15.87 -1.75
N ARG A 97 -1.26 17.21 -1.84
CA ARG A 97 -2.39 18.08 -1.51
C ARG A 97 -3.63 17.79 -2.36
N LEU A 98 -3.44 17.46 -3.64
CA LEU A 98 -4.54 17.21 -4.58
C LEU A 98 -5.23 15.86 -4.36
N PHE A 99 -4.48 14.82 -3.99
CA PHE A 99 -4.95 13.44 -4.10
C PHE A 99 -4.81 12.57 -2.84
N TYR A 100 -4.06 12.97 -1.81
CA TYR A 100 -3.80 12.11 -0.65
C TYR A 100 -5.05 11.74 0.15
N GLY A 101 -5.92 12.73 0.44
CA GLY A 101 -7.21 12.45 1.09
C GLY A 101 -8.12 11.58 0.23
N ARG A 102 -8.09 11.79 -1.10
CA ARG A 102 -8.89 11.02 -2.07
C ARG A 102 -8.48 9.56 -2.12
N SER A 103 -7.20 9.26 -1.94
CA SER A 103 -6.69 7.91 -2.01
C SER A 103 -6.91 7.13 -0.71
N HIS A 104 -6.93 7.80 0.45
CA HIS A 104 -7.13 7.17 1.76
C HIS A 104 -8.58 7.21 2.26
N LEU A 105 -9.44 8.03 1.66
CA LEU A 105 -10.87 8.23 1.95
C LEU A 105 -11.22 8.75 3.35
N VAL A 106 -10.76 8.09 4.39
CA VAL A 106 -11.17 8.31 5.79
C VAL A 106 -10.32 9.38 6.49
N PHE A 107 -9.12 9.68 5.98
CA PHE A 107 -8.22 10.71 6.51
C PHE A 107 -7.34 11.30 5.40
N GLY A 108 -6.43 12.21 5.75
CA GLY A 108 -5.45 12.78 4.82
C GLY A 108 -5.97 13.94 3.95
N TRP A 109 -7.24 14.31 4.15
CA TRP A 109 -7.84 15.48 3.52
C TRP A 109 -7.24 16.78 4.05
N GLN A 110 -7.11 17.77 3.16
CA GLN A 110 -6.77 19.14 3.53
C GLN A 110 -7.86 19.71 4.45
N VAL A 111 -7.53 20.72 5.25
CA VAL A 111 -8.47 21.31 6.23
C VAL A 111 -9.80 21.70 5.59
N ALA A 112 -9.76 22.37 4.43
CA ALA A 112 -10.95 22.80 3.68
C ALA A 112 -11.81 21.63 3.15
N ASP A 113 -11.21 20.46 2.98
CA ASP A 113 -11.82 19.27 2.39
C ASP A 113 -12.12 18.18 3.42
N ARG A 114 -11.92 18.41 4.72
CA ARG A 114 -12.14 17.40 5.77
C ARG A 114 -13.55 16.82 5.77
N LYS A 115 -14.56 17.62 5.40
CA LYS A 115 -15.95 17.17 5.24
C LYS A 115 -16.14 16.11 4.15
N LEU A 116 -15.18 15.96 3.23
CA LEU A 116 -15.20 14.94 2.20
C LEU A 116 -14.70 13.59 2.71
N ALA A 117 -14.14 13.51 3.92
CA ALA A 117 -13.71 12.26 4.51
C ALA A 117 -14.90 11.32 4.67
N VAL A 118 -14.73 10.05 4.27
CA VAL A 118 -15.74 9.01 4.50
C VAL A 118 -15.67 8.63 5.98
N PRO A 119 -16.75 8.77 6.76
CA PRO A 119 -16.77 8.30 8.13
C PRO A 119 -16.54 6.78 8.19
N TRP A 120 -15.89 6.30 9.25
CA TRP A 120 -15.48 4.89 9.33
C TRP A 120 -16.65 3.91 9.34
N ASP A 121 -17.72 4.25 10.04
CA ASP A 121 -18.98 3.52 10.08
C ASP A 121 -19.66 3.42 8.71
N HIS A 122 -19.39 4.38 7.81
CA HIS A 122 -19.86 4.38 6.43
C HIS A 122 -18.84 3.84 5.41
N LEU A 123 -17.66 3.40 5.85
CA LEU A 123 -16.60 2.94 4.95
C LEU A 123 -17.06 1.72 4.13
N ALA A 124 -17.67 0.72 4.76
CA ALA A 124 -18.16 -0.46 4.06
C ALA A 124 -19.21 -0.12 2.98
N ASP A 125 -20.06 0.88 3.22
CA ASP A 125 -21.05 1.34 2.25
C ASP A 125 -20.36 1.95 1.03
N TYR A 126 -19.41 2.88 1.24
CA TYR A 126 -18.63 3.49 0.16
C TYR A 126 -17.88 2.44 -0.67
N LEU A 127 -17.20 1.51 0.00
CA LEU A 127 -16.45 0.44 -0.64
C LEU A 127 -17.35 -0.48 -1.46
N SER A 128 -18.52 -0.83 -0.92
CA SER A 128 -19.48 -1.69 -1.61
C SER A 128 -20.07 -1.02 -2.86
N LEU A 129 -20.39 0.28 -2.79
CA LEU A 129 -20.89 1.05 -3.93
C LEU A 129 -19.82 1.20 -5.02
N ALA A 130 -18.55 1.37 -4.62
CA ALA A 130 -17.45 1.36 -5.58
C ALA A 130 -17.36 0.00 -6.31
N VAL A 131 -17.51 -1.12 -5.58
CA VAL A 131 -17.51 -2.47 -6.19
C VAL A 131 -18.69 -2.64 -7.14
N ARG A 132 -19.89 -2.22 -6.74
CA ARG A 132 -21.06 -2.23 -7.62
C ARG A 132 -20.80 -1.47 -8.91
N ASP A 133 -20.31 -0.25 -8.80
CA ASP A 133 -20.00 0.59 -9.96
C ASP A 133 -18.91 -0.04 -10.84
N ALA A 134 -17.98 -0.82 -10.26
CA ALA A 134 -17.00 -1.57 -11.02
C ALA A 134 -17.64 -2.65 -11.90
N PHE A 135 -18.66 -3.35 -11.41
CA PHE A 135 -19.45 -4.28 -12.24
C PHE A 135 -20.23 -3.54 -13.31
N ASP A 136 -20.95 -2.48 -12.93
CA ASP A 136 -21.90 -1.78 -13.81
C ASP A 136 -21.20 -1.00 -14.94
N PHE A 137 -20.02 -0.43 -14.69
CA PHE A 137 -19.40 0.54 -15.62
C PHE A 137 -17.96 0.25 -16.04
N PHE A 138 -17.32 -0.79 -15.49
CA PHE A 138 -15.90 -1.11 -15.75
C PHE A 138 -15.70 -2.57 -16.21
N GLY A 139 -16.74 -3.19 -16.76
CA GLY A 139 -16.72 -4.49 -17.41
C GLY A 139 -16.66 -5.68 -16.44
N PRO A 140 -16.51 -6.93 -16.93
CA PRO A 140 -16.59 -8.14 -16.09
C PRO A 140 -15.25 -8.63 -15.51
N GLY A 141 -14.11 -8.01 -15.83
CA GLY A 141 -12.79 -8.53 -15.43
C GLY A 141 -12.57 -8.68 -13.92
N GLU A 142 -12.02 -9.81 -13.48
CA GLU A 142 -11.76 -10.10 -12.06
C GLU A 142 -10.53 -9.35 -11.50
N ARG A 143 -9.58 -8.99 -12.37
CA ARG A 143 -8.34 -8.28 -11.99
C ARG A 143 -8.62 -6.97 -11.24
N LYS A 144 -9.57 -6.16 -11.72
CA LYS A 144 -9.98 -4.92 -11.04
C LYS A 144 -10.60 -5.17 -9.67
N LEU A 145 -11.34 -6.27 -9.48
CA LEU A 145 -11.91 -6.61 -8.19
C LEU A 145 -10.79 -6.95 -7.21
N ALA A 146 -9.81 -7.75 -7.63
CA ALA A 146 -8.61 -8.02 -6.84
C ALA A 146 -7.91 -6.70 -6.44
N TYR A 147 -7.69 -5.79 -7.40
CA TYR A 147 -7.13 -4.46 -7.12
C TYR A 147 -7.92 -3.69 -6.06
N MET A 148 -9.24 -3.67 -6.16
CA MET A 148 -10.10 -2.97 -5.21
C MET A 148 -10.04 -3.58 -3.81
N PHE A 149 -10.02 -4.91 -3.68
CA PHE A 149 -9.81 -5.55 -2.37
C PHE A 149 -8.43 -5.25 -1.79
N GLY A 150 -7.42 -5.08 -2.65
CA GLY A 150 -6.11 -4.58 -2.27
C GLY A 150 -6.21 -3.16 -1.70
N TRP A 151 -6.86 -2.26 -2.43
CA TRP A 151 -7.10 -0.89 -2.02
C TRP A 151 -7.84 -0.80 -0.67
N MET A 152 -8.84 -1.64 -0.45
CA MET A 152 -9.52 -1.78 0.84
C MET A 152 -8.56 -2.20 1.97
N ALA A 153 -7.67 -3.17 1.71
CA ALA A 153 -6.65 -3.59 2.66
C ALA A 153 -5.72 -2.44 3.03
N HIS A 154 -5.38 -1.58 2.07
CA HIS A 154 -4.60 -0.38 2.35
C HIS A 154 -5.35 0.58 3.29
N ILE A 155 -6.59 0.97 2.93
CA ILE A 155 -7.35 1.97 3.70
C ILE A 155 -7.51 1.52 5.15
N VAL A 156 -7.96 0.29 5.35
CA VAL A 156 -8.17 -0.27 6.69
C VAL A 156 -6.85 -0.40 7.43
N GLY A 157 -5.83 -0.96 6.77
CA GLY A 157 -4.52 -1.18 7.38
C GLY A 157 -3.84 0.11 7.82
N ASP A 158 -3.88 1.14 6.97
CA ASP A 158 -3.28 2.42 7.26
C ASP A 158 -4.05 3.19 8.34
N SER A 159 -5.39 3.06 8.37
CA SER A 159 -6.23 3.67 9.40
C SER A 159 -5.92 3.11 10.79
N LEU A 160 -5.71 1.80 10.90
CA LEU A 160 -5.39 1.13 12.15
C LEU A 160 -3.97 1.45 12.62
N ILE A 161 -2.97 1.35 11.75
CA ILE A 161 -1.57 1.60 12.14
C ILE A 161 -1.36 3.06 12.54
N LYS A 162 -2.00 4.01 11.86
CA LYS A 162 -1.93 5.44 12.20
C LYS A 162 -2.83 5.85 13.36
N SER A 163 -3.55 4.92 13.98
CA SER A 163 -4.55 5.20 15.02
C SER A 163 -5.65 6.19 14.59
N VAL A 164 -5.92 6.30 13.28
CA VAL A 164 -7.14 6.96 12.79
C VAL A 164 -8.36 6.17 13.27
N GLN A 165 -8.19 4.84 13.38
CA GLN A 165 -9.12 3.96 14.04
C GLN A 165 -8.44 3.14 15.13
N PRO A 166 -9.09 2.96 16.29
CA PRO A 166 -8.64 1.98 17.27
C PRO A 166 -8.85 0.57 16.71
N GLY A 167 -8.11 -0.41 17.24
CA GLY A 167 -8.32 -1.82 16.86
C GLY A 167 -7.05 -2.66 16.78
N ILE A 168 -5.88 -2.02 16.86
CA ILE A 168 -4.61 -2.74 17.05
C ILE A 168 -3.91 -2.26 18.31
N THR A 169 -3.30 -3.21 19.02
CA THR A 169 -2.42 -2.95 20.15
C THR A 169 -0.99 -3.16 19.67
N LEU A 170 -0.27 -2.05 19.51
CA LEU A 170 1.14 -2.07 19.17
C LEU A 170 1.78 -0.88 19.86
N ASP A 171 2.80 -1.15 20.65
CA ASP A 171 3.66 -0.13 21.25
C ASP A 171 5.10 -0.64 21.12
N LEU A 172 5.88 0.01 20.25
CA LEU A 172 7.24 -0.41 19.91
C LEU A 172 8.25 0.44 20.68
N LEU A 173 9.02 1.30 20.00
CA LEU A 173 10.11 2.04 20.62
C LEU A 173 9.58 3.24 21.42
N ASP A 174 8.74 4.03 20.77
CA ASP A 174 8.28 5.34 21.24
C ASP A 174 6.78 5.57 20.91
N GLY A 175 6.01 4.48 20.89
CA GLY A 175 4.57 4.49 20.61
C GLY A 175 4.16 3.47 19.55
N LYS A 176 2.90 3.58 19.11
CA LYS A 176 2.32 2.72 18.05
C LYS A 176 2.93 2.96 16.68
N TYR A 177 3.01 4.23 16.29
CA TYR A 177 3.38 4.62 14.94
C TYR A 177 4.22 5.88 14.91
N THR A 178 5.53 5.68 14.81
CA THR A 178 6.53 6.74 14.70
C THR A 178 7.45 6.45 13.51
N SER A 179 8.22 7.45 13.10
CA SER A 179 9.23 7.27 12.06
C SER A 179 10.36 6.33 12.50
N ALA A 180 10.64 6.25 13.81
CA ALA A 180 11.67 5.42 14.42
C ALA A 180 11.27 3.94 14.51
N ASN A 181 9.97 3.64 14.61
CA ASN A 181 9.47 2.27 14.57
C ASN A 181 9.58 1.60 13.19
N ARG A 182 9.67 2.40 12.12
CA ARG A 182 9.58 1.87 10.74
C ARG A 182 10.66 0.85 10.39
N PRO A 183 11.96 1.06 10.67
CA PRO A 183 12.98 0.05 10.40
C PRO A 183 12.69 -1.29 11.06
N ILE A 184 12.18 -1.30 12.31
CA ILE A 184 11.80 -2.51 13.05
C ILE A 184 10.66 -3.23 12.32
N GLN A 185 9.58 -2.50 12.02
CA GLN A 185 8.40 -3.06 11.33
C GLN A 185 8.76 -3.61 9.94
N ASP A 186 9.53 -2.85 9.15
CA ASP A 186 9.93 -3.24 7.80
C ASP A 186 10.86 -4.47 7.84
N LEU A 187 11.89 -4.50 8.71
CA LEU A 187 12.84 -5.62 8.79
C LEU A 187 12.20 -6.92 9.30
N VAL A 188 11.37 -6.84 10.34
CA VAL A 188 10.68 -8.02 10.90
C VAL A 188 9.67 -8.57 9.90
N SER A 189 8.87 -7.69 9.29
CA SER A 189 7.90 -8.09 8.25
C SER A 189 8.61 -8.67 7.03
N PHE A 190 9.76 -8.12 6.64
CA PHE A 190 10.49 -8.57 5.46
C PHE A 190 11.17 -9.92 5.68
N HIS A 191 11.94 -10.09 6.77
CA HIS A 191 12.75 -11.29 6.99
C HIS A 191 12.02 -12.38 7.76
N GLU A 192 11.50 -12.06 8.95
CA GLU A 192 10.96 -13.09 9.85
C GLU A 192 9.64 -13.63 9.35
N ILE A 193 8.75 -12.73 8.94
CA ILE A 193 7.40 -13.11 8.52
C ILE A 193 7.40 -13.38 7.02
N GLY A 194 7.90 -12.43 6.23
CA GLY A 194 7.90 -12.55 4.78
C GLY A 194 8.75 -13.72 4.29
N ARG A 195 10.06 -13.70 4.55
CA ARG A 195 10.97 -14.72 4.01
C ARG A 195 10.89 -16.04 4.78
N LYS A 196 11.03 -16.03 6.11
CA LYS A 196 11.13 -17.27 6.89
C LYS A 196 9.78 -17.97 7.07
N GLU A 197 8.75 -17.27 7.52
CA GLU A 197 7.42 -17.88 7.75
C GLU A 197 6.68 -18.14 6.43
N PHE A 198 6.65 -17.16 5.53
CA PHE A 198 5.82 -17.21 4.32
C PHE A 198 6.54 -17.59 3.03
N GLY A 199 7.88 -17.68 3.04
CA GLY A 199 8.65 -18.02 1.84
C GLY A 199 8.54 -16.99 0.72
N LEU A 200 8.28 -15.72 1.05
CA LEU A 200 8.09 -14.67 0.04
C LEU A 200 9.40 -14.34 -0.66
N ASN A 201 9.34 -14.28 -1.99
CA ASN A 201 10.36 -13.62 -2.79
C ASN A 201 9.94 -12.17 -3.03
N TRP A 202 10.38 -11.30 -2.11
CA TRP A 202 10.13 -9.87 -2.19
C TRP A 202 10.63 -9.23 -3.49
N LYS A 203 11.71 -9.72 -4.11
CA LYS A 203 12.22 -9.13 -5.35
C LYS A 203 11.17 -9.27 -6.47
N ASN A 204 10.68 -10.48 -6.68
CA ASN A 204 9.70 -10.77 -7.74
C ASN A 204 8.35 -10.13 -7.40
N GLN A 205 7.89 -10.24 -6.15
CA GLN A 205 6.61 -9.63 -5.75
C GLN A 205 6.58 -8.11 -5.93
N LEU A 206 7.65 -7.42 -5.54
CA LEU A 206 7.73 -5.97 -5.71
C LEU A 206 7.86 -5.57 -7.18
N ALA A 207 8.49 -6.39 -8.02
CA ALA A 207 8.55 -6.19 -9.46
C ALA A 207 7.16 -6.35 -10.11
N ASP A 208 6.50 -7.49 -9.88
CA ASP A 208 5.14 -7.78 -10.38
C ASP A 208 4.14 -6.67 -10.00
N LEU A 209 4.22 -6.21 -8.74
CA LEU A 209 3.40 -5.11 -8.23
C LEU A 209 3.63 -3.81 -9.02
N ALA A 210 4.89 -3.46 -9.27
CA ALA A 210 5.23 -2.21 -9.95
C ALA A 210 4.94 -2.24 -11.46
N GLU A 211 4.96 -3.42 -12.07
CA GLU A 211 4.59 -3.65 -13.47
C GLU A 211 3.07 -3.77 -13.68
N THR A 212 2.31 -3.98 -12.61
CA THR A 212 0.86 -4.09 -12.70
C THR A 212 0.23 -2.78 -13.20
N PRO A 213 -0.62 -2.80 -14.25
CA PRO A 213 -1.26 -1.61 -14.80
C PRO A 213 -2.12 -0.81 -13.81
N VAL A 214 -2.40 0.44 -14.16
CA VAL A 214 -3.43 1.25 -13.47
C VAL A 214 -4.79 0.66 -13.78
N GLU A 215 -5.59 0.40 -12.74
CA GLU A 215 -6.99 0.03 -12.95
C GLU A 215 -7.85 1.29 -13.14
N PRO A 216 -8.64 1.39 -14.22
CA PRO A 216 -9.44 2.59 -14.51
C PRO A 216 -10.42 2.98 -13.41
N ILE A 217 -10.90 2.00 -12.62
CA ILE A 217 -11.79 2.23 -11.47
C ILE A 217 -11.15 3.11 -10.39
N GLN A 218 -9.82 3.21 -10.34
CA GLN A 218 -9.12 4.01 -9.33
C GLN A 218 -9.49 5.49 -9.35
N ALA A 219 -9.62 6.08 -10.54
CA ALA A 219 -10.07 7.47 -10.64
C ALA A 219 -11.51 7.66 -10.13
N HIS A 220 -12.37 6.64 -10.31
CA HIS A 220 -13.76 6.67 -9.86
C HIS A 220 -13.87 6.64 -8.35
N TYR A 221 -13.27 5.66 -7.68
CA TYR A 221 -13.35 5.57 -6.23
C TYR A 221 -12.58 6.70 -5.51
N MET A 222 -11.65 7.38 -6.18
CA MET A 222 -10.98 8.59 -5.70
C MET A 222 -11.78 9.89 -5.96
N ARG A 223 -13.00 9.78 -6.54
CA ARG A 223 -13.85 10.91 -6.95
C ARG A 223 -13.13 11.89 -7.88
N ALA A 224 -12.29 11.37 -8.76
CA ALA A 224 -11.54 12.14 -9.76
C ALA A 224 -11.95 11.79 -11.20
N ALA A 225 -12.98 10.96 -11.38
CA ALA A 225 -13.63 10.69 -12.67
C ALA A 225 -14.97 11.44 -12.77
N GLN A 226 -15.71 11.24 -13.86
CA GLN A 226 -17.09 11.72 -13.96
C GLN A 226 -17.98 11.02 -12.91
N PRO A 227 -18.82 11.76 -12.16
CA PRO A 227 -19.73 11.17 -11.19
C PRO A 227 -20.74 10.27 -11.91
N ARG A 228 -20.84 9.02 -11.45
CA ARG A 228 -21.81 8.05 -11.95
C ARG A 228 -22.07 6.95 -10.93
N GLY A 229 -23.14 6.19 -11.14
CA GLY A 229 -23.42 5.00 -10.36
C GLY A 229 -23.89 5.26 -8.93
N GLY A 230 -23.91 4.17 -8.16
CA GLY A 230 -24.34 4.19 -6.77
C GLY A 230 -23.40 5.02 -5.88
N LEU A 231 -22.10 5.04 -6.19
CA LEU A 231 -21.13 5.79 -5.40
C LEU A 231 -21.40 7.30 -5.48
N ALA A 232 -21.61 7.84 -6.69
CA ALA A 232 -21.91 9.26 -6.86
C ALA A 232 -23.29 9.65 -6.30
N ALA A 233 -24.26 8.74 -6.35
CA ALA A 233 -25.60 8.99 -5.81
C ALA A 233 -25.59 9.16 -4.28
N HIS A 234 -24.79 8.35 -3.56
CA HIS A 234 -24.72 8.40 -2.09
C HIS A 234 -23.63 9.33 -1.56
N PHE A 235 -22.57 9.56 -2.35
CA PHE A 235 -21.47 10.46 -2.03
C PHE A 235 -21.32 11.51 -3.15
N PRO A 236 -22.27 12.46 -3.29
CA PRO A 236 -22.30 13.42 -4.39
C PRO A 236 -21.21 14.50 -4.28
N ASP A 237 -20.63 14.69 -3.09
CA ASP A 237 -19.65 15.73 -2.85
C ASP A 237 -18.21 15.33 -3.21
N GLY A 238 -17.44 16.33 -3.65
CA GLY A 238 -16.00 16.20 -3.81
C GLY A 238 -15.54 15.59 -5.13
N TRP A 239 -16.43 15.35 -6.10
CA TRP A 239 -16.05 14.91 -7.45
C TRP A 239 -15.25 15.98 -8.20
N GLN A 240 -14.13 15.57 -8.79
CA GLN A 240 -13.22 16.44 -9.54
C GLN A 240 -12.78 15.78 -10.86
N PRO A 241 -13.72 15.56 -11.81
CA PRO A 241 -13.43 14.94 -13.11
C PRO A 241 -12.33 15.63 -13.90
N GLN A 242 -12.18 16.95 -13.76
CA GLN A 242 -11.13 17.73 -14.40
C GLN A 242 -9.71 17.29 -13.98
N ARG A 243 -9.56 16.58 -12.84
CA ARG A 243 -8.28 16.07 -12.36
C ARG A 243 -7.97 14.65 -12.84
N GLN A 244 -8.87 14.00 -13.59
CA GLN A 244 -8.72 12.60 -14.00
C GLN A 244 -7.42 12.36 -14.75
N ARG A 245 -7.11 13.20 -15.75
CA ARG A 245 -5.92 13.01 -16.60
C ARG A 245 -4.62 13.17 -15.81
N LEU A 246 -4.55 14.20 -14.96
CA LEU A 246 -3.42 14.39 -14.06
C LEU A 246 -3.27 13.21 -13.10
N LEU A 247 -4.36 12.72 -12.50
CA LEU A 247 -4.32 11.57 -11.60
C LEU A 247 -3.77 10.33 -12.32
N LEU A 248 -4.26 10.00 -13.51
CA LEU A 248 -3.76 8.85 -14.28
C LEU A 248 -2.27 8.99 -14.63
N HIS A 249 -1.82 10.21 -14.94
CA HIS A 249 -0.41 10.49 -15.18
C HIS A 249 0.45 10.28 -13.93
N VAL A 250 -0.01 10.75 -12.76
CA VAL A 250 0.64 10.51 -11.47
C VAL A 250 0.70 9.01 -11.14
N LEU A 251 -0.38 8.27 -11.39
CA LEU A 251 -0.44 6.84 -11.09
C LEU A 251 0.48 6.00 -11.99
N ALA A 252 0.68 6.42 -13.24
CA ALA A 252 1.68 5.84 -14.13
C ALA A 252 3.10 6.15 -13.64
N GLU A 253 3.33 7.39 -13.23
CA GLU A 253 4.61 7.82 -12.66
C GLU A 253 4.95 7.09 -11.36
N ASN A 254 3.95 6.80 -10.53
CA ASN A 254 4.12 6.00 -9.32
C ASN A 254 4.68 4.60 -9.63
N ARG A 255 4.16 3.94 -10.66
CA ARG A 255 4.63 2.62 -11.10
C ARG A 255 6.06 2.68 -11.61
N ARG A 256 6.34 3.64 -12.51
CA ARG A 256 7.70 3.87 -13.06
C ARG A 256 8.71 4.12 -11.93
N TYR A 257 8.39 5.01 -11.00
CA TYR A 257 9.32 5.32 -9.92
C TYR A 257 9.49 4.16 -8.94
N GLN A 258 8.43 3.39 -8.68
CA GLN A 258 8.53 2.21 -7.82
C GLN A 258 9.50 1.17 -8.42
N GLN A 259 9.55 0.98 -9.74
CA GLN A 259 10.53 0.11 -10.40
C GLN A 259 11.98 0.57 -10.14
N ILE A 260 12.24 1.88 -10.09
CA ILE A 260 13.56 2.46 -9.80
C ILE A 260 13.89 2.33 -8.30
N ARG A 261 12.90 2.51 -7.44
CA ARG A 261 13.08 2.53 -5.98
C ARG A 261 13.21 1.14 -5.38
N ASN A 262 12.48 0.15 -5.91
CA ASN A 262 12.45 -1.22 -5.40
C ASN A 262 13.85 -1.83 -5.20
N PRO A 263 14.77 -1.82 -6.18
CA PRO A 263 16.12 -2.36 -5.99
C PRO A 263 16.89 -1.70 -4.83
N ARG A 264 16.70 -0.40 -4.62
CA ARG A 264 17.36 0.35 -3.54
C ARG A 264 16.79 -0.03 -2.18
N LEU A 265 15.46 -0.14 -2.09
CA LEU A 265 14.79 -0.60 -0.88
C LEU A 265 15.22 -2.03 -0.51
N LEU A 266 15.26 -2.94 -1.48
CA LEU A 266 15.71 -4.32 -1.28
C LEU A 266 17.16 -4.38 -0.80
N LYS A 267 18.04 -3.54 -1.36
CA LYS A 267 19.43 -3.42 -0.90
C LYS A 267 19.51 -2.91 0.54
N GLN A 268 18.70 -1.92 0.90
CA GLN A 268 18.67 -1.35 2.25
C GLN A 268 18.13 -2.35 3.28
N LEU A 269 17.12 -3.15 2.93
CA LEU A 269 16.53 -4.15 3.83
C LEU A 269 17.38 -5.43 3.91
N ALA A 270 18.36 -5.64 3.03
CA ALA A 270 19.19 -6.84 3.06
C ALA A 270 20.07 -6.90 4.31
N LEU A 271 20.05 -8.03 5.02
CA LEU A 271 20.92 -8.28 6.16
C LEU A 271 22.32 -8.69 5.67
N ARG A 272 23.35 -8.29 6.42
CA ARG A 272 24.74 -8.69 6.19
C ARG A 272 25.23 -9.51 7.38
N LYS A 273 25.85 -10.65 7.14
CA LYS A 273 26.44 -11.48 8.20
C LYS A 273 27.88 -11.04 8.47
N ASN A 274 28.20 -10.78 9.72
CA ASN A 274 29.57 -10.52 10.18
C ASN A 274 29.89 -11.42 11.40
N LYS A 275 31.03 -11.16 12.06
CA LYS A 275 31.49 -11.94 13.23
C LYS A 275 30.52 -11.89 14.43
N THR A 276 29.71 -10.83 14.55
CA THR A 276 28.77 -10.63 15.66
C THR A 276 27.33 -11.06 15.32
N GLY A 277 27.09 -11.55 14.10
CA GLY A 277 25.80 -12.08 13.66
C GLY A 277 25.25 -11.36 12.44
N TRP A 278 23.93 -11.38 12.28
CA TRP A 278 23.24 -10.65 11.22
C TRP A 278 23.10 -9.18 11.61
N GLN A 279 23.48 -8.29 10.69
CA GLN A 279 23.42 -6.84 10.83
C GLN A 279 22.47 -6.25 9.79
N CYS A 280 21.75 -5.21 10.19
CA CYS A 280 20.97 -4.38 9.28
C CYS A 280 21.82 -3.24 8.70
N ASP A 281 21.25 -2.50 7.75
CA ASP A 281 21.87 -1.32 7.18
C ASP A 281 22.05 -0.20 8.22
N GLU A 282 23.18 0.52 8.17
CA GLU A 282 23.53 1.54 9.15
C GLU A 282 22.48 2.66 9.25
N GLU A 283 21.87 3.04 8.13
CA GLU A 283 20.83 4.06 8.11
C GLU A 283 19.53 3.56 8.78
N LEU A 284 19.20 2.26 8.63
CA LEU A 284 18.07 1.66 9.32
C LEU A 284 18.31 1.61 10.84
N SER A 285 19.51 1.22 11.26
CA SER A 285 19.91 1.24 12.66
C SER A 285 19.84 2.66 13.24
N ARG A 286 20.47 3.63 12.58
CA ARG A 286 20.47 5.05 12.99
C ARG A 286 19.06 5.59 13.16
N ARG A 287 18.16 5.32 12.22
CA ARG A 287 16.75 5.76 12.28
C ARG A 287 15.96 5.10 13.40
N ALA A 288 16.33 3.90 13.79
CA ALA A 288 15.76 3.18 14.94
C ALA A 288 16.49 3.48 16.26
N GLY A 289 17.22 4.60 16.35
CA GLY A 289 17.92 4.97 17.58
C GLY A 289 19.22 4.21 17.83
N GLY A 290 19.85 3.64 16.80
CA GLY A 290 21.11 2.89 16.90
C GLY A 290 20.94 1.42 17.27
N LEU A 291 19.70 0.91 17.28
CA LEU A 291 19.44 -0.50 17.57
C LEU A 291 20.11 -1.42 16.53
N SER A 292 20.69 -2.52 17.02
CA SER A 292 21.11 -3.64 16.20
C SER A 292 19.90 -4.44 15.70
N TYR A 293 20.10 -5.26 14.67
CA TYR A 293 19.02 -6.09 14.15
C TYR A 293 18.44 -7.04 15.21
N ARG A 294 19.29 -7.61 16.07
CA ARG A 294 18.84 -8.49 17.16
C ARG A 294 17.94 -7.75 18.15
N GLU A 295 18.33 -6.55 18.58
CA GLU A 295 17.52 -5.73 19.50
C GLU A 295 16.18 -5.33 18.86
N MET A 296 16.16 -5.06 17.55
CA MET A 296 14.89 -4.81 16.84
C MET A 296 13.97 -6.04 16.84
N LEU A 297 14.51 -7.26 16.74
CA LEU A 297 13.73 -8.50 16.86
C LEU A 297 13.16 -8.65 18.28
N GLU A 298 13.99 -8.47 19.30
CA GLU A 298 13.57 -8.57 20.71
C GLU A 298 12.48 -7.55 21.05
N LEU A 299 12.61 -6.32 20.55
CA LEU A 299 11.59 -5.29 20.72
C LEU A 299 10.27 -5.66 20.02
N ALA A 300 10.35 -6.18 18.79
CA ALA A 300 9.16 -6.58 18.05
C ALA A 300 8.44 -7.77 18.71
N ASP A 301 9.19 -8.72 19.28
CA ASP A 301 8.63 -9.83 20.04
C ASP A 301 7.95 -9.33 21.32
N LYS A 302 8.64 -8.48 22.11
CA LYS A 302 8.09 -7.85 23.32
C LYS A 302 6.81 -7.05 23.04
N ALA A 303 6.76 -6.35 21.91
CA ALA A 303 5.61 -5.57 21.47
C ALA A 303 4.48 -6.43 20.87
N ASN A 304 4.67 -7.76 20.80
CA ASN A 304 3.77 -8.72 20.17
C ASN A 304 3.41 -8.32 18.72
N PHE A 305 4.40 -7.84 17.97
CA PHE A 305 4.22 -7.27 16.64
C PHE A 305 3.57 -8.27 15.66
N ARG A 306 3.92 -9.56 15.75
CA ARG A 306 3.31 -10.60 14.90
C ARG A 306 1.80 -10.75 15.15
N HIS A 307 1.35 -10.60 16.39
CA HIS A 307 -0.07 -10.60 16.72
C HIS A 307 -0.76 -9.32 16.24
N ALA A 308 -0.13 -8.15 16.38
CA ALA A 308 -0.66 -6.90 15.82
C ALA A 308 -0.87 -6.98 14.30
N LEU A 309 0.05 -7.64 13.57
CA LEU A 309 -0.11 -7.95 12.15
C LEU A 309 -1.27 -8.91 11.88
N TRP A 310 -1.47 -9.93 12.72
CA TRP A 310 -2.64 -10.81 12.61
C TRP A 310 -3.95 -10.02 12.82
N GLN A 311 -4.03 -9.18 13.85
CA GLN A 311 -5.20 -8.30 14.10
C GLN A 311 -5.50 -7.41 12.88
N MET A 312 -4.45 -6.91 12.22
CA MET A 312 -4.58 -6.15 10.98
C MET A 312 -5.26 -6.96 9.87
N GLY A 313 -4.77 -8.18 9.61
CA GLY A 313 -5.36 -9.08 8.60
C GLY A 313 -6.82 -9.42 8.89
N GLU A 314 -7.15 -9.70 10.16
CA GLU A 314 -8.52 -10.01 10.60
C GLU A 314 -9.47 -8.82 10.43
N ALA A 315 -9.01 -7.61 10.75
CA ALA A 315 -9.80 -6.39 10.61
C ALA A 315 -10.11 -6.09 9.14
N ILE A 316 -9.11 -6.27 8.26
CA ILE A 316 -9.30 -6.12 6.81
C ILE A 316 -10.29 -7.18 6.28
N ALA A 317 -10.12 -8.45 6.65
CA ALA A 317 -11.00 -9.53 6.21
C ALA A 317 -12.46 -9.31 6.65
N ARG A 318 -12.67 -8.73 7.84
CA ARG A 318 -14.02 -8.32 8.30
C ARG A 318 -14.64 -7.25 7.40
N VAL A 319 -13.85 -6.28 6.91
CA VAL A 319 -14.38 -5.31 5.93
C VAL A 319 -14.69 -5.98 4.60
N PHE A 320 -13.92 -6.99 4.17
CA PHE A 320 -14.25 -7.77 2.98
C PHE A 320 -15.61 -8.46 3.12
N GLU A 321 -15.89 -9.08 4.27
CA GLU A 321 -17.20 -9.67 4.57
C GLU A 321 -18.33 -8.64 4.45
N GLN A 322 -18.17 -7.48 5.10
CA GLN A 322 -19.18 -6.43 5.07
C GLN A 322 -19.48 -5.92 3.65
N VAL A 323 -18.46 -5.84 2.79
CA VAL A 323 -18.61 -5.49 1.37
C VAL A 323 -19.32 -6.60 0.60
N ILE A 324 -18.95 -7.86 0.85
CA ILE A 324 -19.57 -9.04 0.21
C ILE A 324 -21.06 -9.15 0.59
N GLU A 325 -21.41 -8.93 1.85
CA GLU A 325 -22.80 -8.92 2.34
C GLU A 325 -23.66 -7.87 1.62
N ARG A 326 -23.05 -6.73 1.29
CA ARG A 326 -23.72 -5.62 0.59
C ARG A 326 -23.78 -5.80 -0.93
N GLN A 327 -22.98 -6.69 -1.50
CA GLN A 327 -22.87 -6.91 -2.95
C GLN A 327 -23.11 -8.38 -3.30
N PRO A 328 -24.39 -8.80 -3.46
CA PRO A 328 -24.74 -10.19 -3.74
C PRO A 328 -24.04 -10.80 -4.96
N GLN A 329 -23.71 -9.99 -5.98
CA GLN A 329 -22.94 -10.41 -7.15
C GLN A 329 -21.58 -11.03 -6.79
N LEU A 330 -20.97 -10.65 -5.66
CA LEU A 330 -19.73 -11.27 -5.18
C LEU A 330 -19.95 -12.70 -4.65
N GLN A 331 -21.15 -13.03 -4.17
CA GLN A 331 -21.49 -14.39 -3.72
C GLN A 331 -21.71 -15.35 -4.90
N GLU A 332 -22.11 -14.81 -6.05
CA GLU A 332 -22.36 -15.55 -7.30
C GLU A 332 -21.07 -15.89 -8.07
N LEU A 333 -19.92 -15.41 -7.59
CA LEU A 333 -18.62 -15.74 -8.19
C LEU A 333 -18.37 -17.26 -8.14
N PRO A 334 -17.83 -17.86 -9.22
CA PRO A 334 -17.58 -19.31 -9.27
C PRO A 334 -16.70 -19.84 -8.12
N LYS A 335 -17.09 -20.97 -7.50
CA LYS A 335 -16.37 -21.72 -6.44
C LYS A 335 -15.77 -23.05 -7.00
N PRO A 336 -14.59 -23.55 -6.56
CA PRO A 336 -13.20 -23.25 -7.00
C PRO A 336 -12.62 -24.28 -8.03
N ALA A 337 -11.47 -24.05 -8.71
CA ALA A 337 -10.08 -24.09 -8.20
C ALA A 337 -9.21 -22.87 -8.62
N GLY A 338 -8.77 -22.06 -7.67
CA GLY A 338 -7.71 -21.05 -7.85
C GLY A 338 -6.38 -21.54 -7.28
N PRO A 339 -5.25 -20.88 -7.58
CA PRO A 339 -3.95 -21.31 -7.07
C PRO A 339 -3.92 -21.20 -5.53
N THR A 340 -3.44 -22.25 -4.89
CA THR A 340 -3.13 -22.32 -3.46
C THR A 340 -1.96 -21.39 -3.12
N TRP A 341 -1.82 -21.03 -1.83
CA TRP A 341 -0.66 -20.27 -1.35
C TRP A 341 0.68 -20.89 -1.78
N LYS A 342 0.76 -22.23 -1.75
CA LYS A 342 1.94 -22.98 -2.17
C LYS A 342 2.22 -22.79 -3.66
N GLU A 343 1.19 -22.78 -4.51
CA GLU A 343 1.33 -22.56 -5.96
C GLU A 343 1.67 -21.10 -6.29
N ILE A 344 1.09 -20.13 -5.57
CA ILE A 344 1.43 -18.71 -5.72
C ILE A 344 2.91 -18.48 -5.40
N THR A 345 3.35 -18.97 -4.23
CA THR A 345 4.74 -18.82 -3.79
C THR A 345 5.72 -19.63 -4.62
N ALA A 346 5.31 -20.77 -5.19
CA ALA A 346 6.15 -21.55 -6.11
C ALA A 346 6.51 -20.76 -7.36
N ARG A 347 5.62 -19.92 -7.91
CA ARG A 347 5.91 -19.04 -9.06
C ARG A 347 7.03 -18.05 -8.79
N TRP A 348 7.36 -17.80 -7.53
CA TRP A 348 8.41 -16.88 -7.13
C TRP A 348 9.58 -17.55 -6.41
N LYS A 349 9.61 -18.87 -6.31
CA LYS A 349 10.86 -19.55 -5.97
C LYS A 349 11.82 -19.26 -7.12
N ALA A 350 12.88 -18.51 -6.83
CA ALA A 350 13.97 -18.35 -7.79
C ALA A 350 14.65 -19.71 -7.95
N ASP A 351 15.07 -20.03 -9.18
CA ASP A 351 16.14 -20.99 -9.42
C ASP A 351 17.40 -20.60 -8.64
#